data_AF-A0A7J7IYS5-F1
#
_entry.id   AF-A0A7J7IYS5-F1
#
_cell.length_a   1.000
_cell.length_b   1.000
_cell.length_c   1.000
_cell.angle_alpha   90.00
_cell.angle_beta   90.00
_cell.angle_gamma   90.00
#
_symmetry.space_group_name_H-M   'P 1'
#
loop_
_entity.id
_entity.type
_entity.pdbx_description
1 polymer ?
#
loop_
_entity_poly.entity_id
_entity_poly.type
_entity_poly.pdbx_seq_one_letter_code
_entity_poly.pdbx_strand_id
1 'polypeptide(L)'
;MNTSGVANNVYDELRSGQKLARLVNVISPGKISQKAIDGAKMTFKQMELINKFTDVCKSLGVPDHECFATVDLYEQQNMNQVITCLAALMRKFGLGPKEATKNEREFTEEQMKAGQTVIGLQMGTNRGASQAGMSFGKARHIVD
;
A
#
# COMPACT_ATOMS: atom_id res chain seq x y z
N MET A 1 20.21 -10.17 14.56
CA MET A 1 18.85 -10.32 13.99
C MET A 1 18.66 -11.78 13.74
N ASN A 2 17.49 -12.32 14.07
CA ASN A 2 17.18 -13.70 13.73
C ASN A 2 16.87 -13.74 12.21
N THR A 3 17.54 -14.61 11.45
CA THR A 3 17.41 -14.71 9.98
C THR A 3 16.77 -16.03 9.55
N SER A 4 16.06 -16.70 10.46
CA SER A 4 15.47 -18.02 10.27
C SER A 4 14.35 -18.10 9.24
N GLY A 5 13.91 -16.98 8.66
CA GLY A 5 12.87 -16.92 7.64
C GLY A 5 11.45 -17.22 8.14
N VAL A 6 11.25 -17.31 9.46
CA VAL A 6 9.95 -17.59 10.06
C VAL A 6 9.07 -16.34 10.00
N ALA A 7 7.85 -16.45 9.48
CA ALA A 7 6.94 -15.31 9.25
C ALA A 7 6.70 -14.44 10.49
N ASN A 8 6.65 -15.06 11.67
CA ASN A 8 6.38 -14.37 12.94
C ASN A 8 7.58 -13.57 13.49
N ASN A 9 8.79 -13.83 12.96
CA ASN A 9 10.00 -13.17 13.43
C ASN A 9 9.97 -11.64 13.21
N VAL A 10 9.34 -11.19 12.12
CA VAL A 10 9.18 -9.76 11.82
C VAL A 10 8.35 -9.08 12.91
N TYR A 11 7.26 -9.72 13.35
CA TYR A 11 6.43 -9.20 14.44
C TYR A 11 7.22 -9.12 15.74
N ASP A 12 7.87 -10.21 16.15
CA ASP A 12 8.58 -10.26 17.44
C ASP A 12 9.68 -9.20 17.52
N GLU A 13 10.35 -8.91 16.40
CA GLU A 13 11.40 -7.90 16.34
C GLU A 13 10.86 -6.45 16.30
N LEU A 14 9.68 -6.22 15.70
CA LEU A 14 9.13 -4.87 15.46
C LEU A 14 8.09 -4.43 16.51
N ARG A 15 7.41 -5.35 17.19
CA ARG A 15 6.34 -5.06 18.17
C ARG A 15 6.77 -4.07 19.25
N SER A 16 8.03 -4.11 19.67
CA SER A 16 8.57 -3.20 20.69
C SER A 16 8.62 -1.73 20.24
N GLY A 17 8.51 -1.44 18.94
CA GLY A 17 8.68 -0.11 18.35
C GLY A 17 10.12 0.41 18.35
N GLN A 18 11.04 -0.22 19.10
CA GLN A 18 12.40 0.29 19.30
C GLN A 18 13.23 0.26 18.02
N LYS A 19 13.13 -0.82 17.23
CA LYS A 19 13.86 -0.93 15.96
C LYS A 19 13.38 0.09 14.94
N LEU A 20 12.06 0.32 14.88
CA LEU A 20 11.45 1.32 14.02
C LEU A 20 11.92 2.74 14.38
N ALA A 21 11.96 3.07 15.67
CA ALA A 21 12.45 4.36 16.13
C ALA A 21 13.95 4.56 15.87
N ARG A 22 14.76 3.51 16.04
CA ARG A 22 16.19 3.54 15.68
C ARG A 22 16.37 3.73 14.17
N LEU A 23 15.58 3.06 13.34
CA LEU A 23 15.60 3.22 11.88
C LEU A 23 15.34 4.68 11.48
N VAL A 24 14.31 5.31 12.04
CA VAL A 24 13.99 6.71 11.76
C VAL A 24 15.10 7.65 12.22
N ASN A 25 15.71 7.40 13.37
CA ASN A 25 16.83 8.23 13.84
C ASN A 25 18.09 8.10 12.97
N VAL A 26 18.30 6.97 12.29
CA VAL A 26 19.38 6.82 11.30
C VAL A 26 19.10 7.67 10.06
N ILE A 27 17.84 7.73 9.63
CA ILE A 27 17.40 8.50 8.46
C ILE A 27 17.37 10.00 8.76
N SER A 28 16.78 10.38 9.88
CA SER A 28 16.59 11.77 10.32
C SER A 28 16.97 11.87 11.81
N PRO A 29 18.22 12.27 12.11
CA PRO A 29 18.71 12.33 13.48
C PRO A 29 17.85 13.22 14.38
N GLY A 30 17.57 12.75 15.59
CA GLY A 30 16.93 13.56 16.64
C GLY A 30 15.40 13.64 16.59
N LYS A 31 14.73 12.91 15.68
CA LYS A 31 13.26 12.90 15.60
C LYS A 31 12.60 12.15 16.76
N ILE A 32 13.22 11.06 17.24
CA ILE A 32 12.73 10.31 18.40
C ILE A 32 13.84 10.28 19.45
N SER A 33 13.54 10.67 20.69
CA SER A 33 14.55 10.72 21.74
C SER A 33 15.03 9.31 22.14
N GLN A 34 16.35 9.12 22.26
CA GLN A 34 16.94 7.83 22.62
C GLN A 34 16.42 7.33 23.98
N LYS A 35 16.13 8.25 24.91
CA LYS A 35 15.50 7.95 26.20
C LYS A 35 14.10 7.33 26.06
N ALA A 36 13.32 7.74 25.06
CA ALA A 36 12.01 7.15 24.80
C ALA A 36 12.14 5.73 24.23
N ILE A 37 13.15 5.49 23.39
CA ILE A 37 13.45 4.18 22.80
C ILE A 37 13.83 3.18 23.90
N ASP A 38 14.78 3.53 24.77
CA ASP A 38 15.29 2.61 25.79
C ASP A 38 14.31 2.45 26.96
N GLY A 39 13.40 3.42 27.16
CA GLY A 39 12.36 3.40 28.19
C GLY A 39 11.08 2.64 27.83
N ALA A 40 10.95 2.11 26.60
CA ALA A 40 9.74 1.46 26.08
C ALA A 40 9.58 -0.01 26.57
N LYS A 41 9.59 -0.22 27.89
CA LYS A 41 9.31 -1.53 28.52
C LYS A 41 7.82 -1.77 28.75
N MET A 42 7.04 -0.70 28.94
CA MET A 42 5.60 -0.78 29.19
C MET A 42 4.82 -0.75 27.88
N THR A 43 3.73 -1.53 27.80
CA THR A 43 2.83 -1.61 26.63
C THR A 43 2.44 -0.25 26.07
N PHE A 44 1.99 0.67 26.93
CA PHE A 44 1.58 2.01 26.52
C PHE A 44 2.72 2.80 25.85
N LYS A 45 3.95 2.69 26.37
CA LYS A 45 5.12 3.36 25.79
C LYS A 45 5.53 2.75 24.45
N GLN A 46 5.33 1.45 24.26
CA GLN A 46 5.58 0.81 22.96
C GLN A 46 4.59 1.31 21.91
N MET A 47 3.30 1.39 22.27
CA MET A 47 2.26 1.97 21.41
C MET A 47 2.55 3.43 21.06
N GLU A 48 2.94 4.24 22.04
CA GLU A 48 3.33 5.64 21.83
C GLU A 48 4.55 5.76 20.88
N LEU A 49 5.52 4.86 21.01
CA LEU A 49 6.71 4.84 20.16
C LEU A 49 6.37 4.48 18.70
N ILE A 50 5.42 3.56 18.50
CA ILE A 50 4.90 3.20 17.18
C ILE A 50 4.19 4.40 16.53
N ASN A 51 3.32 5.11 17.27
CA ASN A 51 2.67 6.32 16.77
C ASN A 51 3.70 7.42 16.41
N LYS A 52 4.72 7.60 17.24
CA LYS A 52 5.82 8.54 16.92
C LYS A 52 6.54 8.18 15.63
N PHE A 53 6.74 6.89 15.36
CA PHE A 53 7.33 6.43 14.11
C PHE A 53 6.43 6.81 12.92
N THR A 54 5.12 6.54 12.99
CA THR A 54 4.20 6.83 11.89
C THR A 54 4.07 8.33 11.62
N ASP A 55 4.05 9.16 12.67
CA ASP A 55 4.06 10.62 12.54
C ASP A 55 5.32 11.14 11.83
N VAL A 56 6.49 10.56 12.14
CA VAL A 56 7.73 10.94 11.46
C VAL A 56 7.71 10.47 10.00
N CYS A 57 7.21 9.27 9.70
CA CYS A 57 7.04 8.79 8.33
C CYS A 57 6.19 9.75 7.48
N LYS A 58 5.09 10.26 8.03
CA LYS A 58 4.28 11.30 7.38
C LYS A 58 5.07 12.57 7.11
N SER A 59 5.85 13.03 8.10
CA SER A 59 6.72 14.20 7.94
C SER A 59 7.83 14.03 6.89
N LEU A 60 8.22 12.77 6.61
CA LEU A 60 9.19 12.40 5.57
C LEU A 60 8.53 12.23 4.18
N GLY A 61 7.22 12.48 4.07
CA GLY A 61 6.50 12.47 2.80
C GLY A 61 5.88 11.11 2.43
N VAL A 62 5.85 10.13 3.34
CA VAL A 62 5.09 8.90 3.15
C VAL A 62 3.59 9.25 3.19
N PRO A 63 2.79 8.83 2.20
CA PRO A 63 1.37 9.16 2.19
C PRO A 63 0.60 8.43 3.30
N ASP A 64 -0.46 9.07 3.81
CA ASP A 64 -1.24 8.56 4.95
C ASP A 64 -1.83 7.16 4.71
N HIS A 65 -2.24 6.84 3.48
CA HIS A 65 -2.80 5.54 3.13
C HIS A 65 -1.75 4.40 3.10
N GLU A 66 -0.46 4.73 3.10
CA GLU A 66 0.63 3.76 3.24
C GLU A 66 1.16 3.69 4.68
N CYS A 67 0.71 4.57 5.57
CA CYS A 67 1.00 4.48 6.99
C CYS A 67 0.11 3.41 7.64
N PHE A 68 0.59 2.80 8.71
CA PHE A 68 -0.17 1.82 9.50
C PHE A 68 -0.63 2.44 10.82
N ALA A 69 -1.69 1.88 11.41
CA ALA A 69 -2.12 2.22 12.75
C ALA A 69 -1.39 1.34 13.78
N THR A 70 -1.26 1.81 15.02
CA THR A 70 -0.59 1.03 16.09
C THR A 70 -1.22 -0.35 16.30
N VAL A 71 -2.53 -0.49 16.07
CA VAL A 71 -3.27 -1.75 16.14
C VAL A 71 -2.77 -2.77 15.10
N ASP A 72 -2.40 -2.33 13.91
CA ASP A 72 -1.92 -3.19 12.82
C ASP A 72 -0.64 -3.92 13.18
N LEU A 73 0.28 -3.23 13.88
CA LEU A 73 1.55 -3.80 14.33
C LEU A 73 1.40 -4.47 15.70
N TYR A 74 0.79 -3.82 16.69
CA TYR A 74 0.80 -4.31 18.07
C TYR A 74 -0.10 -5.53 18.27
N GLU A 75 -1.30 -5.51 17.67
CA GLU A 75 -2.29 -6.61 17.74
C GLU A 75 -2.22 -7.54 16.51
N GLN A 76 -1.27 -7.30 15.59
CA GLN A 76 -1.11 -8.04 14.34
C GLN A 76 -2.34 -8.01 13.41
N GLN A 77 -3.18 -6.97 13.51
CA GLN A 77 -4.37 -6.87 12.66
C GLN A 77 -4.02 -6.80 11.17
N ASN A 78 -2.93 -6.12 10.81
CA ASN A 78 -2.51 -6.00 9.42
C ASN A 78 -0.99 -5.81 9.28
N MET A 79 -0.25 -6.91 9.35
CA MET A 79 1.21 -6.87 9.17
C MET A 79 1.63 -6.45 7.74
N ASN A 80 0.78 -6.68 6.74
CA ASN A 80 1.08 -6.27 5.36
C ASN A 80 1.15 -4.74 5.26
N GLN A 81 0.29 -4.00 5.96
CA GLN A 81 0.35 -2.53 5.98
C GLN A 81 1.66 -2.01 6.60
N VAL A 82 2.19 -2.70 7.61
CA VAL A 82 3.49 -2.37 8.22
C VAL A 82 4.62 -2.52 7.20
N ILE A 83 4.61 -3.61 6.43
CA ILE A 83 5.59 -3.86 5.37
C ILE A 83 5.47 -2.82 4.25
N THR A 84 4.24 -2.50 3.83
CA THR A 84 3.97 -1.45 2.84
C THR A 84 4.51 -0.10 3.29
N CYS A 85 4.31 0.28 4.55
CA CYS A 85 4.83 1.52 5.11
C CYS A 85 6.37 1.57 5.10
N LEU A 86 7.02 0.46 5.47
CA LEU A 86 8.49 0.35 5.42
C LEU A 86 8.99 0.46 3.99
N ALA A 87 8.34 -0.20 3.03
CA ALA A 87 8.67 -0.12 1.62
C ALA A 87 8.49 1.32 1.09
N ALA A 88 7.40 1.99 1.46
CA ALA A 88 7.13 3.37 1.11
C ALA A 88 8.22 4.33 1.63
N LEU A 89 8.62 4.15 2.89
CA LEU A 89 9.71 4.90 3.48
C LEU A 89 11.02 4.69 2.69
N MET A 90 11.38 3.44 2.38
CA MET A 90 12.58 3.13 1.59
C MET A 90 12.56 3.76 0.19
N ARG A 91 11.40 3.78 -0.49
CA ARG A 91 11.24 4.42 -1.80
C ARG A 91 11.60 5.91 -1.77
N LYS A 92 11.25 6.62 -0.69
CA LYS A 92 11.59 8.06 -0.55
C LYS A 92 13.09 8.33 -0.47
N PHE A 93 13.88 7.36 -0.02
CA PHE A 93 15.34 7.46 0.05
C PHE A 93 16.05 6.78 -1.13
N GLY A 94 15.32 6.44 -2.20
CA GLY A 94 15.91 5.82 -3.40
C GLY A 94 16.34 4.36 -3.20
N LEU A 95 15.94 3.73 -2.09
CA LEU A 95 16.25 2.34 -1.74
C LEU A 95 15.17 1.36 -2.23
N GLY A 96 14.34 1.77 -3.19
CA GLY A 96 13.24 0.96 -3.73
C GLY A 96 12.77 1.45 -5.12
N PRO A 97 11.74 0.80 -5.69
CA PRO A 97 11.21 1.18 -6.99
C PRO A 97 10.77 2.65 -6.98
N LYS A 98 11.23 3.42 -7.98
CA LYS A 98 10.88 4.84 -8.10
C LYS A 98 9.36 4.98 -8.27
N GLU A 99 8.75 5.86 -7.48
CA GLU A 99 7.34 6.19 -7.65
C GLU A 99 7.08 6.67 -9.08
N ALA A 100 6.02 6.16 -9.70
CA ALA A 100 5.66 6.52 -11.05
C ALA A 100 5.34 8.02 -11.10
N THR A 101 6.03 8.75 -11.96
CA THR A 101 5.68 10.14 -12.27
C THR A 101 4.37 10.16 -13.05
N LYS A 102 3.42 11.02 -12.64
CA LYS A 102 2.16 11.22 -13.36
C LYS A 102 2.49 11.58 -14.82
N ASN A 103 2.04 10.76 -15.75
CA ASN A 103 2.14 11.03 -17.18
C ASN A 103 0.86 11.77 -17.60
N GLU A 104 0.85 13.09 -17.40
CA GLU A 104 -0.23 13.95 -17.89
C GLU A 104 -0.18 13.99 -19.41
N ARG A 105 -1.14 13.30 -20.04
CA ARG A 105 -1.32 13.34 -21.49
C ARG A 105 -2.41 14.34 -21.78
N GLU A 106 -2.03 15.42 -22.44
CA GLU A 106 -2.99 16.34 -23.02
C GLU A 106 -3.46 15.77 -24.36
N PHE A 107 -4.78 15.66 -24.51
CA PHE A 107 -5.41 15.28 -25.76
C PHE A 107 -6.02 16.52 -26.38
N THR A 108 -5.95 16.63 -27.70
CA THR A 108 -6.61 17.73 -28.39
C THR A 108 -8.13 17.61 -28.25
N GLU A 109 -8.86 18.73 -28.34
CA GLU A 109 -10.33 18.71 -28.31
C GLU A 109 -10.92 17.79 -29.38
N GLU A 110 -10.29 17.74 -30.56
CA GLU A 110 -10.64 16.86 -31.67
C GLU A 110 -10.46 15.38 -31.31
N GLN A 111 -9.35 15.01 -30.65
CA GLN A 111 -9.11 13.64 -30.18
C GLN A 111 -10.11 13.23 -29.10
N MET A 112 -10.43 14.12 -28.16
CA MET A 112 -11.44 13.87 -27.13
C MET A 112 -12.83 13.67 -27.74
N LYS A 113 -13.20 14.49 -28.74
CA LYS A 113 -14.47 14.37 -29.48
C LYS A 113 -14.52 13.09 -30.32
N ALA A 114 -13.42 12.71 -30.96
CA ALA A 114 -13.32 11.43 -31.66
C ALA A 114 -13.48 10.24 -30.69
N GLY A 115 -12.93 10.32 -29.47
CA GLY A 115 -13.12 9.32 -28.43
C GLY A 115 -14.58 9.09 -28.02
N GLN A 116 -15.41 10.15 -28.02
CA GLN A 116 -16.85 10.03 -27.74
C GLN A 116 -17.61 9.22 -28.79
N THR A 117 -17.08 9.11 -30.01
CA THR A 117 -17.69 8.33 -31.10
C THR A 117 -17.28 6.85 -31.06
N VAL A 118 -16.27 6.49 -30.27
CA VAL A 118 -15.82 5.10 -30.10
C VAL A 118 -16.69 4.41 -29.05
N ILE A 119 -17.74 3.75 -29.53
CA ILE A 119 -18.64 2.95 -28.68
C ILE A 119 -17.90 1.66 -28.31
N GLY A 120 -17.54 1.51 -27.02
CA GLY A 120 -16.95 0.27 -26.51
C GLY A 120 -17.91 -0.92 -26.67
N LEU A 121 -17.36 -2.12 -26.84
CA LEU A 121 -18.05 -3.39 -27.19
C LEU A 121 -19.25 -3.80 -26.29
N GLN A 122 -19.54 -3.07 -25.21
CA GLN A 122 -20.66 -3.33 -24.30
C GLN A 122 -21.74 -2.24 -24.28
N MET A 123 -21.60 -1.13 -25.00
CA MET A 123 -22.61 -0.07 -25.05
C MET A 123 -23.66 -0.39 -26.13
N GLY A 124 -24.39 -1.49 -25.93
CA GLY A 124 -25.61 -1.80 -26.67
C GLY A 124 -26.79 -1.15 -25.99
N THR A 125 -27.42 -0.16 -26.62
CA THR A 125 -28.74 0.31 -26.18
C THR A 125 -29.76 -0.81 -26.44
N ASN A 126 -30.48 -1.20 -25.41
CA ASN A 126 -31.55 -2.20 -25.42
C ASN A 126 -32.89 -1.65 -25.95
N ARG A 127 -32.88 -0.49 -26.64
CA ARG A 127 -34.07 0.16 -27.23
C ARG A 127 -34.08 0.12 -28.76
N GLY A 128 -33.81 -1.03 -29.36
CA GLY A 128 -34.04 -1.17 -30.81
C GLY A 128 -33.62 -2.49 -31.44
N ALA A 129 -32.60 -3.17 -30.91
CA ALA A 129 -32.23 -4.51 -31.36
C ALA A 129 -32.72 -5.52 -30.33
N SER A 130 -33.89 -6.11 -30.56
CA SER A 130 -34.22 -7.36 -29.88
C SER A 130 -33.13 -8.36 -30.26
N GLN A 131 -32.58 -9.05 -29.27
CA GLN A 131 -31.64 -10.15 -29.43
C GLN A 131 -32.33 -11.39 -30.04
N ALA A 132 -33.19 -11.20 -31.04
CA ALA A 132 -33.83 -12.26 -31.78
C ALA A 132 -32.81 -12.79 -32.79
N GLY A 133 -32.15 -13.91 -32.45
CA GLY A 133 -31.23 -14.62 -33.35
C GLY A 133 -29.80 -14.78 -32.85
N MET A 134 -29.43 -14.34 -31.64
CA MET A 134 -28.14 -14.71 -31.08
C MET A 134 -28.16 -16.18 -30.61
N SER A 135 -27.75 -17.09 -31.50
CA SER A 135 -27.39 -18.44 -31.13
C SER A 135 -26.00 -18.42 -30.48
N PHE A 136 -25.95 -18.46 -29.16
CA PHE A 136 -24.71 -18.80 -28.47
C PHE A 136 -24.40 -20.27 -28.79
N GLY A 137 -23.27 -20.47 -29.48
CA GLY A 137 -22.67 -21.72 -29.94
C GLY A 137 -23.32 -23.04 -29.52
N LYS A 138 -23.57 -23.89 -30.52
CA LYS A 138 -24.07 -25.27 -30.39
C LYS A 138 -23.44 -26.00 -29.19
N ALA A 139 -24.27 -26.51 -28.28
CA ALA A 139 -23.82 -27.35 -27.17
C ALA A 139 -23.01 -28.54 -27.71
N ARG A 140 -21.80 -28.75 -27.18
CA ARG A 140 -20.96 -29.90 -27.53
C ARG A 140 -21.61 -31.16 -26.96
N HIS A 141 -22.01 -32.07 -27.85
CA HIS A 141 -22.41 -33.42 -27.44
C HIS A 141 -21.14 -34.23 -27.18
N ILE A 142 -20.88 -34.55 -25.91
CA ILE A 142 -20.01 -35.65 -25.55
C ILE A 142 -20.90 -36.90 -25.55
N VAL A 143 -20.54 -37.87 -26.37
CA VAL A 143 -21.06 -39.24 -26.31
C VAL A 143 -19.82 -40.11 -26.12
N ASP A 144 -19.91 -41.04 -25.18
CA ASP A 144 -18.88 -41.96 -24.67
C ASP A 144 -17.97 -42.57 -25.77
#